data_AF-A0A4Q3WZ20-F1
#
_entry.id   AF-A0A4Q3WZ20-F1
#
_cell.length_a   1.000
_cell.length_b   1.000
_cell.length_c   1.000
_cell.angle_alpha   90.00
_cell.angle_beta   90.00
_cell.angle_gamma   90.00
#
_symmetry.space_group_name_H-M   'P 1'
#
loop_
_entity.id
_entity.type
_entity.pdbx_description
1 polymer ?
#
loop_
_entity_poly.entity_id
_entity_poly.type
_entity_poly.pdbx_seq_one_letter_code
_entity_poly.pdbx_strand_id
1 'polypeptide(L)'
;MIPQHPRLRHIQISPVTENGEGFFHFHDQAGIAPDCRLPREFGPILALFDGVRNIDSILDFVQIREPEISREWLERLIADLDELYLLDSPRFEARQNEIEGDYVDAPTRPSAFAGRSYPDDPRDLAEFLADKLEQGKQRLAAPRYDVSRVRGVVTPHIDFHRGGHVEAASYLPLVENVRATGKPFDTLVILGIAHAGIEYPFSATAKSFDTPFGVAQCDEKFLNDLKEKLGPGLLREQMVHKDEHSIEFSAVFSQYFDELKSSQIVPILCGGFWT
;
A
#
# COMPACT_ATOMS: atom_id res chain seq x y z
N MET A 1 -17.98 19.31 16.62
CA MET A 1 -17.94 20.67 16.01
C MET A 1 -17.38 20.50 14.62
N ILE A 2 -17.95 21.18 13.62
CA ILE A 2 -17.45 21.12 12.24
C ILE A 2 -16.26 22.07 12.05
N PRO A 3 -15.30 21.75 11.15
CA PRO A 3 -14.22 22.65 10.80
C PRO A 3 -14.74 24.01 10.31
N GLN A 4 -14.28 25.10 10.93
CA GLN A 4 -14.69 26.46 10.54
C GLN A 4 -13.94 26.97 9.31
N HIS A 5 -12.76 26.39 9.04
CA HIS A 5 -11.94 26.61 7.85
C HIS A 5 -11.67 25.25 7.22
N PRO A 6 -12.59 24.70 6.41
CA PRO A 6 -12.46 23.35 5.88
C PRO A 6 -11.27 23.28 4.91
N ARG A 7 -10.49 22.21 5.02
CA ARG A 7 -9.39 21.89 4.09
C ARG A 7 -9.57 20.48 3.57
N LEU A 8 -9.70 20.32 2.27
CA LEU A 8 -9.76 18.99 1.65
C LEU A 8 -8.36 18.34 1.70
N ARG A 9 -8.30 17.08 2.13
CA ARG A 9 -7.06 16.30 2.14
C ARG A 9 -6.49 16.15 0.73
N HIS A 10 -5.18 15.92 0.67
CA HIS A 10 -4.52 15.43 -0.53
C HIS A 10 -4.87 13.94 -0.74
N ILE A 11 -6.01 13.69 -1.40
CA ILE A 11 -6.54 12.35 -1.68
C ILE A 11 -6.66 12.14 -3.20
N GLN A 12 -6.60 10.88 -3.65
CA GLN A 12 -6.77 10.57 -5.06
C GLN A 12 -8.23 10.81 -5.48
N ILE A 13 -8.44 11.76 -6.39
CA ILE A 13 -9.75 12.08 -6.96
C ILE A 13 -9.74 11.77 -8.44
N SER A 14 -10.68 10.93 -8.89
CA SER A 14 -10.82 10.54 -10.30
C SER A 14 -12.21 10.81 -10.84
N PRO A 15 -12.35 11.30 -12.08
CA PRO A 15 -13.65 11.47 -12.70
C PRO A 15 -14.24 10.12 -13.09
N VAL A 16 -15.49 9.86 -12.70
CA VAL A 16 -16.25 8.67 -13.10
C VAL A 16 -17.56 9.10 -13.75
N THR A 17 -18.08 8.28 -14.67
CA THR A 17 -19.41 8.46 -15.27
C THR A 17 -20.20 7.18 -15.06
N GLU A 18 -21.40 7.28 -14.52
CA GLU A 18 -22.29 6.16 -14.25
C GLU A 18 -23.70 6.56 -14.63
N ASN A 19 -24.37 5.73 -15.45
CA ASN A 19 -25.72 6.01 -15.96
C ASN A 19 -25.90 7.40 -16.62
N GLY A 20 -24.82 7.96 -17.18
CA GLY A 20 -24.82 9.29 -17.80
C GLY A 20 -24.58 10.46 -16.83
N GLU A 21 -24.50 10.20 -15.52
CA GLU A 21 -24.19 11.19 -14.50
C GLU A 21 -22.70 11.18 -14.15
N GLY A 22 -22.16 12.37 -13.88
CA GLY A 22 -20.74 12.58 -13.60
C GLY A 22 -20.46 12.66 -12.11
N PHE A 23 -19.48 11.89 -11.64
CA PHE A 23 -19.04 11.90 -10.25
C PHE A 23 -17.54 12.15 -10.14
N PHE A 24 -17.11 12.63 -8.97
CA PHE A 24 -15.76 12.49 -8.46
C PHE A 24 -15.71 11.28 -7.52
N HIS A 25 -14.82 10.34 -7.82
CA HIS A 25 -14.51 9.21 -6.95
C HIS A 25 -13.27 9.54 -6.11
N PHE A 26 -13.44 9.51 -4.80
CA PHE A 26 -12.42 9.72 -3.80
C PHE A 26 -11.90 8.36 -3.34
N HIS A 27 -10.60 8.17 -3.44
CA HIS A 27 -9.92 6.95 -3.04
C HIS A 27 -8.74 7.29 -2.14
N ASP A 28 -8.74 6.74 -0.93
CA ASP A 28 -7.64 6.91 0.03
C ASP A 28 -6.76 5.67 0.03
N GLN A 29 -5.56 5.79 -0.55
CA GLN A 29 -4.60 4.70 -0.60
C GLN A 29 -4.10 4.28 0.79
N ALA A 30 -4.16 5.18 1.78
CA ALA A 30 -3.80 4.86 3.16
C ALA A 30 -4.91 4.12 3.93
N GLY A 31 -6.10 3.98 3.32
CA GLY A 31 -7.24 3.29 3.93
C GLY A 31 -7.82 3.99 5.14
N ILE A 32 -7.60 5.31 5.29
CA ILE A 32 -8.13 6.10 6.41
C ILE A 32 -9.57 6.53 6.12
N ALA A 33 -9.81 7.13 4.96
CA ALA A 33 -11.15 7.45 4.47
C ALA A 33 -11.74 6.28 3.66
N PRO A 34 -13.05 6.02 3.75
CA PRO A 34 -13.72 5.07 2.88
C PRO A 34 -13.80 5.61 1.44
N ASP A 35 -13.85 4.69 0.47
CA ASP A 35 -14.16 5.06 -0.92
C ASP A 35 -15.55 5.69 -0.99
N CYS A 36 -15.64 6.87 -1.60
CA CYS A 36 -16.92 7.55 -1.78
C CYS A 36 -16.99 8.30 -3.11
N ARG A 37 -18.22 8.62 -3.52
CA ARG A 37 -18.48 9.40 -4.73
C ARG A 37 -19.25 10.66 -4.37
N LEU A 38 -18.83 11.78 -4.94
CA LEU A 38 -19.57 13.04 -4.87
C LEU A 38 -19.99 13.47 -6.28
N PRO A 39 -21.17 14.08 -6.43
CA PRO A 39 -21.57 14.65 -7.70
C PRO A 39 -20.54 15.66 -8.22
N ARG A 40 -20.29 15.64 -9.53
CA ARG A 40 -19.23 16.47 -10.14
C ARG A 40 -19.49 17.97 -9.99
N GLU A 41 -20.75 18.37 -9.87
CA GLU A 41 -21.16 19.75 -9.61
C GLU A 41 -20.60 20.30 -8.28
N PHE A 42 -20.20 19.47 -7.32
CA PHE A 42 -19.61 19.95 -6.07
C PHE A 42 -18.15 20.42 -6.23
N GLY A 43 -17.51 20.16 -7.37
CA GLY A 43 -16.11 20.50 -7.64
C GLY A 43 -15.72 21.96 -7.31
N PRO A 44 -16.48 22.98 -7.77
CA PRO A 44 -16.20 24.37 -7.44
C PRO A 44 -16.26 24.68 -5.94
N ILE A 45 -17.18 24.06 -5.20
CA ILE A 45 -17.32 24.24 -3.75
C ILE A 45 -16.13 23.59 -3.03
N LEU A 46 -15.79 22.35 -3.40
CA LEU A 46 -14.66 21.62 -2.84
C LEU A 46 -13.33 22.32 -3.09
N ALA A 47 -13.17 23.00 -4.24
CA ALA A 47 -11.98 23.78 -4.54
C ALA A 47 -11.78 24.99 -3.61
N LEU A 48 -12.81 25.41 -2.87
CA LEU A 48 -12.72 26.46 -1.85
C LEU A 48 -12.34 25.93 -0.47
N PHE A 49 -12.28 24.61 -0.28
CA PHE A 49 -11.89 23.99 1.00
C PHE A 49 -10.37 23.93 1.09
N ASP A 50 -9.76 25.09 1.29
CA ASP A 50 -8.31 25.31 1.30
C ASP A 50 -7.69 25.46 2.70
N GLY A 51 -8.51 25.41 3.75
CA GLY A 51 -8.10 25.63 5.14
C GLY A 51 -7.87 27.09 5.51
N VAL A 52 -8.10 28.04 4.60
CA VAL A 52 -7.94 29.48 4.82
C VAL A 52 -9.30 30.16 4.86
N ARG A 53 -10.19 29.86 3.92
CA ARG A 53 -11.53 30.46 3.88
C ARG A 53 -12.42 29.89 4.99
N ASN A 54 -13.18 30.78 5.63
CA ASN A 54 -14.21 30.37 6.57
C ASN A 54 -15.54 30.10 5.86
N ILE A 55 -16.49 29.49 6.57
CA ILE A 55 -17.83 29.13 6.05
C ILE A 55 -18.52 30.35 5.40
N ASP A 56 -18.47 31.53 6.04
CA ASP A 56 -19.11 32.74 5.53
C ASP A 56 -18.51 33.16 4.17
N SER A 57 -17.18 33.16 4.08
CA SER A 57 -16.46 33.53 2.85
C SER A 57 -16.71 32.53 1.71
N ILE A 58 -16.84 31.24 2.04
CA ILE A 58 -17.19 30.20 1.07
C ILE A 58 -18.61 30.41 0.58
N LEU A 59 -19.56 30.63 1.51
CA LEU A 59 -20.97 30.84 1.18
C LEU A 59 -21.15 32.04 0.25
N ASP A 60 -20.52 33.17 0.56
CA ASP A 60 -20.54 34.37 -0.29
C ASP A 60 -20.04 34.08 -1.71
N PHE A 61 -19.00 33.24 -1.85
CA PHE A 61 -18.43 32.87 -3.14
C PHE A 61 -19.35 31.95 -3.96
N VAL A 62 -19.97 30.99 -3.29
CA VAL A 62 -20.83 29.98 -3.91
C VAL A 62 -22.17 30.58 -4.34
N GLN A 63 -22.77 31.42 -3.50
CA GLN A 63 -24.07 32.04 -3.77
C GLN A 63 -24.08 33.02 -4.95
N ILE A 64 -22.91 33.47 -5.43
CA ILE A 64 -22.80 34.25 -6.67
C ILE A 64 -23.30 33.45 -7.88
N ARG A 65 -23.10 32.13 -7.87
CA ARG A 65 -23.47 31.23 -8.98
C ARG A 65 -24.66 30.33 -8.65
N GLU A 66 -24.79 29.96 -7.38
CA GLU A 66 -25.78 29.01 -6.85
C GLU A 66 -26.48 29.64 -5.63
N PRO A 67 -27.35 30.64 -5.85
CA PRO A 67 -27.97 31.42 -4.76
C PRO A 67 -28.89 30.59 -3.84
N GLU A 68 -29.30 29.41 -4.27
CA GLU A 68 -30.09 28.45 -3.49
C GLU A 68 -29.29 27.72 -2.40
N ILE A 69 -27.96 27.74 -2.45
CA ILE A 69 -27.14 27.10 -1.42
C ILE A 69 -27.27 27.89 -0.11
N SER A 70 -27.83 27.22 0.89
CA SER A 70 -27.98 27.76 2.25
C SER A 70 -26.74 27.48 3.09
N ARG A 71 -26.58 28.24 4.18
CA ARG A 71 -25.55 27.97 5.19
C ARG A 71 -25.70 26.56 5.75
N GLU A 72 -26.92 26.16 6.09
CA GLU A 72 -27.22 24.87 6.69
C GLU A 72 -26.80 23.72 5.77
N TRP A 73 -27.03 23.87 4.46
CA TRP A 73 -26.59 22.89 3.47
C TRP A 73 -25.05 22.81 3.40
N LEU A 74 -24.36 23.96 3.37
CA LEU A 74 -22.89 23.99 3.32
C LEU A 74 -22.26 23.40 4.58
N GLU A 75 -22.79 23.75 5.75
CA GLU A 75 -22.38 23.18 7.03
C GLU A 75 -22.62 21.67 7.08
N ARG A 76 -23.73 21.19 6.51
CA ARG A 76 -24.00 19.76 6.40
C ARG A 76 -23.02 19.05 5.48
N LEU A 77 -22.70 19.62 4.31
CA LEU A 77 -21.69 19.09 3.41
C LEU A 77 -20.33 18.98 4.13
N ILE A 78 -19.89 20.04 4.83
CA ILE A 78 -18.64 20.02 5.61
C ILE A 78 -18.68 18.93 6.68
N ALA A 79 -19.79 18.79 7.40
CA ALA A 79 -19.96 17.74 8.40
C ALA A 79 -19.84 16.33 7.80
N ASP A 80 -20.52 16.09 6.68
CA ASP A 80 -20.52 14.79 6.01
C ASP A 80 -19.12 14.44 5.48
N LEU A 81 -18.37 15.39 4.92
CA LEU A 81 -16.99 15.15 4.48
C LEU A 81 -16.02 14.95 5.66
N ASP A 82 -16.22 15.66 6.78
CA ASP A 82 -15.45 15.45 8.01
C ASP A 82 -15.71 14.04 8.57
N GLU A 83 -16.97 13.59 8.61
CA GLU A 83 -17.34 12.24 9.03
C GLU A 83 -16.74 11.15 8.15
N LEU A 84 -16.52 11.42 6.87
CA LEU A 84 -15.81 10.55 5.93
C LEU A 84 -14.28 10.69 5.98
N TYR A 85 -13.73 11.48 6.90
CA TYR A 85 -12.30 11.74 7.05
C TYR A 85 -11.66 12.35 5.80
N LEU A 86 -12.42 13.07 4.97
CA LEU A 86 -11.92 13.70 3.73
C LEU A 86 -11.30 15.08 3.96
N LEU A 87 -11.51 15.66 5.15
CA LEU A 87 -10.98 16.96 5.53
C LEU A 87 -9.78 16.82 6.47
N ASP A 88 -8.80 17.71 6.34
CA ASP A 88 -7.74 17.88 7.35
C ASP A 88 -8.39 18.45 8.61
N SER A 89 -8.67 17.59 9.58
CA SER A 89 -9.41 17.94 10.80
C SER A 89 -8.92 17.13 12.01
N PRO A 90 -9.25 17.56 13.25
CA PRO A 90 -8.96 16.77 14.44
C PRO A 90 -9.57 15.36 14.41
N ARG A 91 -10.68 15.17 13.70
CA ARG A 91 -11.31 13.85 13.53
C ARG A 91 -10.47 12.95 12.64
N PHE A 92 -10.00 13.48 11.51
CA PHE A 92 -9.06 12.79 10.64
C PHE A 92 -7.77 12.44 11.38
N GLU A 93 -7.16 13.39 12.09
CA GLU A 93 -5.94 13.16 12.88
C GLU A 93 -6.14 12.07 13.94
N ALA A 94 -7.28 12.09 14.66
CA ALA A 94 -7.59 11.06 15.65
C ALA A 94 -7.71 9.67 15.01
N ARG A 95 -8.37 9.57 13.85
CA ARG A 95 -8.52 8.31 13.10
C ARG A 95 -7.18 7.81 12.57
N GLN A 96 -6.35 8.71 12.04
CA GLN A 96 -5.01 8.36 11.58
C GLN A 96 -4.17 7.78 12.74
N ASN A 97 -4.15 8.46 13.89
CA ASN A 97 -3.44 7.99 15.08
C ASN A 97 -3.97 6.64 15.60
N GLU A 98 -5.28 6.41 15.54
CA GLU A 98 -5.90 5.13 15.90
C GLU A 98 -5.40 4.01 14.98
N ILE A 99 -5.48 4.20 13.65
CA ILE A 99 -5.05 3.19 12.68
C ILE A 99 -3.53 2.95 12.76
N GLU A 100 -2.73 4.00 12.96
CA GLU A 100 -1.28 3.86 13.20
C GLU A 100 -0.99 3.09 14.49
N GLY A 101 -1.73 3.37 15.57
CA GLY A 101 -1.65 2.64 16.83
C GLY A 101 -1.99 1.17 16.66
N ASP A 102 -3.11 0.86 15.99
CA ASP A 102 -3.55 -0.51 15.69
C ASP A 102 -2.48 -1.28 14.91
N TYR A 103 -1.86 -0.64 13.90
CA TYR A 103 -0.77 -1.25 13.14
C TYR A 103 0.47 -1.50 13.99
N VAL A 104 0.85 -0.53 14.84
CA VAL A 104 2.00 -0.66 15.76
C VAL A 104 1.76 -1.76 16.80
N ASP A 105 0.53 -1.96 17.26
CA ASP A 105 0.18 -2.99 18.25
C ASP A 105 -0.07 -4.37 17.62
N ALA A 106 -0.35 -4.44 16.32
CA ALA A 106 -0.55 -5.71 15.62
C ALA A 106 0.71 -6.61 15.67
N PRO A 107 0.59 -7.91 15.99
CA PRO A 107 1.76 -8.79 16.06
C PRO A 107 2.44 -9.02 14.70
N THR A 108 1.65 -8.94 13.63
CA THR A 108 2.02 -9.16 12.24
C THR A 108 1.34 -8.12 11.36
N ARG A 109 1.82 -7.97 10.13
CA ARG A 109 1.09 -7.29 9.06
C ARG A 109 0.21 -8.35 8.36
N PRO A 110 -1.13 -8.21 8.40
CA PRO A 110 -2.03 -9.12 7.68
C PRO A 110 -1.79 -9.10 6.16
N SER A 111 -2.20 -10.17 5.47
CA SER A 111 -2.22 -10.21 4.00
C SER A 111 -3.30 -9.28 3.46
N ALA A 112 -2.95 -8.08 2.99
CA ALA A 112 -3.91 -7.08 2.51
C ALA A 112 -4.47 -7.40 1.12
N PHE A 113 -3.79 -8.25 0.34
CA PHE A 113 -4.14 -8.58 -1.04
C PHE A 113 -4.61 -10.03 -1.23
N ALA A 114 -4.64 -10.83 -0.17
CA ALA A 114 -5.29 -12.15 -0.18
C ALA A 114 -6.79 -12.01 -0.51
N GLY A 115 -7.31 -12.91 -1.35
CA GLY A 115 -8.68 -12.85 -1.88
C GLY A 115 -8.92 -11.77 -2.95
N ARG A 116 -7.93 -10.91 -3.24
CA ARG A 116 -8.02 -9.84 -4.25
C ARG A 116 -7.07 -10.07 -5.42
N SER A 117 -5.77 -10.15 -5.13
CA SER A 117 -4.73 -10.36 -6.14
C SER A 117 -4.31 -11.83 -6.25
N TYR A 118 -4.59 -12.62 -5.23
CA TYR A 118 -4.29 -14.04 -5.17
C TYR A 118 -5.25 -14.75 -4.19
N PRO A 119 -5.49 -16.07 -4.32
CA PRO A 119 -6.39 -16.81 -3.42
C PRO A 119 -5.98 -16.72 -1.95
N ASP A 120 -6.96 -16.65 -1.05
CA ASP A 120 -6.77 -16.63 0.40
C ASP A 120 -6.65 -18.05 1.00
N ASP A 121 -7.29 -19.06 0.40
CA ASP A 121 -7.08 -20.47 0.78
C ASP A 121 -5.68 -20.94 0.33
N PRO A 122 -4.89 -21.56 1.23
CA PRO A 122 -3.52 -21.98 0.91
C PRO A 122 -3.43 -23.04 -0.19
N ARG A 123 -4.42 -23.92 -0.34
CA ARG A 123 -4.40 -24.95 -1.40
C ARG A 123 -4.70 -24.33 -2.74
N ASP A 124 -5.73 -23.47 -2.80
CA ASP A 124 -6.07 -22.74 -4.02
C ASP A 124 -4.92 -21.84 -4.46
N LEU A 125 -4.22 -21.20 -3.51
CA LEU A 125 -3.03 -20.40 -3.80
C LEU A 125 -1.88 -21.26 -4.31
N ALA A 126 -1.64 -22.44 -3.74
CA ALA A 126 -0.60 -23.35 -4.21
C ALA A 126 -0.84 -23.78 -5.66
N GLU A 127 -2.08 -24.18 -5.99
CA GLU A 127 -2.45 -24.56 -7.36
C GLU A 127 -2.31 -23.38 -8.33
N PHE A 128 -2.77 -22.20 -7.92
CA PHE A 128 -2.65 -20.98 -8.70
C PHE A 128 -1.19 -20.62 -8.99
N LEU A 129 -0.31 -20.62 -7.97
CA LEU A 129 1.10 -20.29 -8.16
C LEU A 129 1.87 -21.37 -8.92
N ALA A 130 1.47 -22.64 -8.81
CA ALA A 130 2.04 -23.72 -9.62
C ALA A 130 1.75 -23.52 -11.11
N ASP A 131 0.50 -23.16 -11.47
CA ASP A 131 0.13 -22.80 -12.84
C ASP A 131 0.91 -21.58 -13.34
N LYS A 132 1.00 -20.50 -12.52
CA LYS A 132 1.81 -19.33 -12.88
C LYS A 132 3.27 -19.69 -13.13
N LEU A 133 3.87 -20.51 -12.27
CA LEU A 133 5.25 -20.93 -12.40
C LEU A 133 5.48 -21.72 -13.69
N GLU A 134 4.56 -22.65 -14.02
CA GLU A 134 4.64 -23.43 -15.25
C GLU A 134 4.51 -22.55 -16.51
N GLN A 135 3.57 -21.59 -16.51
CA GLN A 135 3.47 -20.60 -17.58
C GLN A 135 4.76 -19.78 -17.72
N GLY A 136 5.37 -19.39 -16.60
CA GLY A 136 6.65 -18.66 -16.58
C GLY A 136 7.78 -19.46 -17.24
N LYS A 137 7.94 -20.73 -16.87
CA LYS A 137 8.94 -21.65 -17.46
C LYS A 137 8.76 -21.86 -18.95
N GLN A 138 7.52 -21.88 -19.44
CA GLN A 138 7.22 -22.08 -20.86
C GLN A 138 7.43 -20.82 -21.71
N ARG A 139 7.11 -19.64 -21.15
CA ARG A 139 7.09 -18.37 -21.90
C ARG A 139 8.41 -17.61 -21.85
N LEU A 140 9.19 -17.79 -20.79
CA LEU A 140 10.42 -17.05 -20.57
C LEU A 140 11.63 -17.87 -21.02
N ALA A 141 12.59 -17.20 -21.63
CA ALA A 141 13.86 -17.84 -21.96
C ALA A 141 14.59 -18.23 -20.67
N ALA A 142 15.14 -19.45 -20.65
CA ALA A 142 15.98 -19.89 -19.54
C ALA A 142 17.24 -18.99 -19.46
N PRO A 143 17.40 -18.20 -18.39
CA PRO A 143 18.57 -17.34 -18.24
C PRO A 143 19.85 -18.16 -18.11
N ARG A 144 20.97 -17.63 -18.60
CA ARG A 144 22.30 -18.25 -18.43
C ARG A 144 23.08 -17.51 -17.34
N TYR A 145 23.26 -18.16 -16.21
CA TYR A 145 24.06 -17.66 -15.09
C TYR A 145 24.73 -18.82 -14.34
N ASP A 146 25.75 -18.51 -13.54
CA ASP A 146 26.25 -19.45 -12.54
C ASP A 146 25.30 -19.42 -11.33
N VAL A 147 24.47 -20.45 -11.23
CA VAL A 147 23.44 -20.58 -10.19
C VAL A 147 24.04 -20.44 -8.79
N SER A 148 25.26 -20.93 -8.55
CA SER A 148 25.91 -20.90 -7.23
C SER A 148 26.29 -19.49 -6.76
N ARG A 149 26.29 -18.52 -7.68
CA ARG A 149 26.65 -17.11 -7.43
C ARG A 149 25.44 -16.17 -7.35
N VAL A 150 24.22 -16.67 -7.56
CA VAL A 150 23.01 -15.86 -7.46
C VAL A 150 22.82 -15.40 -6.00
N ARG A 151 22.68 -14.09 -5.81
CA ARG A 151 22.46 -13.45 -4.48
C ARG A 151 21.21 -12.58 -4.41
N GLY A 152 20.54 -12.39 -5.53
CA GLY A 152 19.37 -11.54 -5.62
C GLY A 152 18.71 -11.65 -6.98
N VAL A 153 17.46 -11.22 -7.04
CA VAL A 153 16.63 -11.21 -8.25
C VAL A 153 15.92 -9.87 -8.33
N VAL A 154 15.57 -9.46 -9.55
CA VAL A 154 14.66 -8.34 -9.76
C VAL A 154 13.36 -8.93 -10.23
N THR A 155 12.30 -8.62 -9.52
CA THR A 155 10.98 -9.19 -9.74
C THR A 155 9.96 -8.09 -10.00
N PRO A 156 9.02 -8.25 -10.96
CA PRO A 156 7.87 -7.36 -11.02
C PRO A 156 7.01 -7.54 -9.75
N HIS A 157 6.19 -6.57 -9.43
CA HIS A 157 5.17 -6.68 -8.37
C HIS A 157 3.79 -6.32 -8.91
N ILE A 158 3.47 -6.82 -10.10
CA ILE A 158 2.16 -6.60 -10.71
C ILE A 158 1.19 -7.67 -10.21
N ASP A 159 -0.09 -7.31 -10.10
CA ASP A 159 -1.17 -8.24 -9.77
C ASP A 159 -0.98 -9.65 -10.39
N PHE A 160 -1.11 -10.70 -9.58
CA PHE A 160 -0.71 -12.04 -9.99
C PHE A 160 -1.55 -12.59 -11.15
N HIS A 161 -2.78 -12.13 -11.33
CA HIS A 161 -3.58 -12.51 -12.49
C HIS A 161 -2.94 -12.01 -13.79
N ARG A 162 -2.30 -10.83 -13.76
CA ARG A 162 -1.68 -10.20 -14.92
C ARG A 162 -0.24 -10.65 -15.15
N GLY A 163 0.59 -10.68 -14.11
CA GLY A 163 2.03 -10.93 -14.26
C GLY A 163 2.64 -11.95 -13.31
N GLY A 164 1.81 -12.67 -12.52
CA GLY A 164 2.30 -13.65 -11.55
C GLY A 164 3.17 -14.76 -12.16
N HIS A 165 3.05 -15.05 -13.46
CA HIS A 165 3.91 -16.01 -14.16
C HIS A 165 5.36 -15.53 -14.32
N VAL A 166 5.57 -14.22 -14.53
CA VAL A 166 6.91 -13.62 -14.57
C VAL A 166 7.48 -13.55 -13.16
N GLU A 167 6.64 -13.14 -12.21
CA GLU A 167 7.01 -13.04 -10.81
C GLU A 167 7.45 -14.40 -10.24
N ALA A 168 6.62 -15.45 -10.38
CA ALA A 168 6.93 -16.79 -9.91
C ALA A 168 8.24 -17.34 -10.51
N ALA A 169 8.46 -17.15 -11.82
CA ALA A 169 9.68 -17.60 -12.49
C ALA A 169 10.94 -16.82 -12.04
N SER A 170 10.80 -15.56 -11.63
CA SER A 170 11.92 -14.73 -11.18
C SER A 170 12.59 -15.23 -9.90
N TYR A 171 11.91 -16.06 -9.10
CA TYR A 171 12.44 -16.65 -7.87
C TYR A 171 13.24 -17.95 -8.10
N LEU A 172 13.07 -18.60 -9.26
CA LEU A 172 13.77 -19.84 -9.59
C LEU A 172 15.31 -19.75 -9.42
N PRO A 173 16.00 -18.65 -9.83
CA PRO A 173 17.43 -18.52 -9.61
C PRO A 173 17.85 -18.65 -8.12
N LEU A 174 17.04 -18.15 -7.18
CA LEU A 174 17.30 -18.28 -5.74
C LEU A 174 17.05 -19.71 -5.26
N VAL A 175 15.94 -20.31 -5.69
CA VAL A 175 15.58 -21.71 -5.38
C VAL A 175 16.66 -22.67 -5.87
N GLU A 176 17.09 -22.50 -7.12
CA GLU A 176 18.14 -23.32 -7.73
C GLU A 176 19.50 -23.11 -7.04
N ASN A 177 19.79 -21.91 -6.52
CA ASN A 177 20.99 -21.65 -5.73
C ASN A 177 21.00 -22.48 -4.44
N VAL A 178 19.90 -22.46 -3.67
CA VAL A 178 19.79 -23.25 -2.44
C VAL A 178 19.92 -24.74 -2.75
N ARG A 179 19.25 -25.23 -3.81
CA ARG A 179 19.37 -26.63 -4.26
C ARG A 179 20.80 -27.01 -4.65
N ALA A 180 21.49 -26.16 -5.40
CA ALA A 180 22.83 -26.45 -5.91
C ALA A 180 23.91 -26.37 -4.83
N THR A 181 23.75 -25.46 -3.85
CA THR A 181 24.76 -25.21 -2.81
C THR A 181 24.47 -25.94 -1.51
N GLY A 182 23.22 -26.36 -1.29
CA GLY A 182 22.74 -26.90 -0.01
C GLY A 182 22.71 -25.86 1.11
N LYS A 183 22.78 -24.56 0.79
CA LYS A 183 22.85 -23.47 1.76
C LYS A 183 21.64 -22.54 1.58
N PRO A 184 20.70 -22.50 2.54
CA PRO A 184 19.59 -21.56 2.49
C PRO A 184 20.10 -20.11 2.70
N PHE A 185 19.29 -19.14 2.32
CA PHE A 185 19.51 -17.75 2.69
C PHE A 185 19.01 -17.54 4.13
N ASP A 186 19.78 -16.84 4.96
CA ASP A 186 19.32 -16.47 6.31
C ASP A 186 18.26 -15.36 6.24
N THR A 187 18.52 -14.34 5.41
CA THR A 187 17.70 -13.13 5.30
C THR A 187 17.48 -12.74 3.84
N LEU A 188 16.23 -12.47 3.47
CA LEU A 188 15.83 -11.86 2.20
C LEU A 188 15.50 -10.38 2.43
N VAL A 189 16.36 -9.48 1.96
CA VAL A 189 16.06 -8.04 1.97
C VAL A 189 15.17 -7.73 0.77
N ILE A 190 13.94 -7.28 1.03
CA ILE A 190 12.93 -7.01 0.00
C ILE A 190 12.82 -5.50 -0.16
N LEU A 191 13.23 -5.01 -1.34
CA LEU A 191 13.11 -3.61 -1.72
C LEU A 191 11.87 -3.41 -2.58
N GLY A 192 10.82 -2.85 -1.99
CA GLY A 192 9.58 -2.48 -2.68
C GLY A 192 9.54 -0.99 -3.02
N ILE A 193 8.57 -0.57 -3.81
CA ILE A 193 8.27 0.85 -4.04
C ILE A 193 7.11 1.28 -3.13
N ALA A 194 7.19 2.49 -2.56
CA ALA A 194 6.09 3.09 -1.82
C ALA A 194 5.10 3.77 -2.78
N HIS A 195 4.01 3.10 -3.16
CA HIS A 195 3.00 3.65 -4.07
C HIS A 195 2.26 4.85 -3.47
N ALA A 196 1.99 4.80 -2.16
CA ALA A 196 1.36 5.90 -1.42
C ALA A 196 2.29 7.12 -1.25
N GLY A 197 3.57 6.99 -1.58
CA GLY A 197 4.59 7.98 -1.30
C GLY A 197 5.09 7.93 0.15
N ILE A 198 6.32 8.38 0.35
CA ILE A 198 6.96 8.55 1.65
C ILE A 198 7.81 9.82 1.64
N GLU A 199 7.93 10.49 2.79
CA GLU A 199 8.78 11.68 2.98
C GLU A 199 10.26 11.29 3.03
N TYR A 200 10.58 10.15 3.66
CA TYR A 200 11.94 9.66 3.76
C TYR A 200 12.33 8.82 2.54
N PRO A 201 13.64 8.72 2.19
CA PRO A 201 14.06 7.89 1.06
C PRO A 201 13.72 6.40 1.23
N PHE A 202 13.64 5.93 2.48
CA PHE A 202 13.36 4.55 2.83
C PHE A 202 12.45 4.47 4.06
N SER A 203 11.50 3.56 4.02
CA SER A 203 10.66 3.18 5.16
C SER A 203 10.68 1.67 5.34
N ALA A 204 11.15 1.19 6.48
CA ALA A 204 11.11 -0.22 6.86
C ALA A 204 10.03 -0.46 7.93
N THR A 205 9.68 -1.73 8.14
CA THR A 205 8.82 -2.13 9.25
C THR A 205 9.40 -3.35 9.96
N ALA A 206 9.21 -3.42 11.28
CA ALA A 206 9.60 -4.58 12.09
C ALA A 206 8.52 -5.69 12.09
N LYS A 207 7.43 -5.49 11.34
CA LYS A 207 6.33 -6.47 11.27
C LYS A 207 6.75 -7.67 10.44
N SER A 208 6.48 -8.86 10.97
CA SER A 208 6.40 -10.08 10.17
C SER A 208 5.13 -10.03 9.30
N PHE A 209 5.17 -10.64 8.12
CA PHE A 209 4.05 -10.58 7.18
C PHE A 209 3.28 -11.89 7.19
N ASP A 210 1.98 -11.83 7.45
CA ASP A 210 1.11 -12.99 7.26
C ASP A 210 0.97 -13.26 5.77
N THR A 211 0.99 -14.55 5.41
CA THR A 211 0.65 -15.05 4.08
C THR A 211 -0.23 -16.29 4.23
N PRO A 212 -1.01 -16.69 3.23
CA PRO A 212 -1.76 -17.95 3.29
C PRO A 212 -0.88 -19.18 3.55
N PHE A 213 0.41 -19.16 3.18
CA PHE A 213 1.35 -20.27 3.39
C PHE A 213 2.04 -20.29 4.77
N GLY A 214 1.79 -19.27 5.60
CA GLY A 214 2.46 -19.05 6.88
C GLY A 214 3.05 -17.65 7.00
N VAL A 215 3.68 -17.38 8.14
CA VAL A 215 4.22 -16.05 8.45
C VAL A 215 5.64 -15.91 7.90
N ALA A 216 5.86 -14.93 7.03
CA ALA A 216 7.19 -14.48 6.64
C ALA A 216 7.80 -13.65 7.78
N GLN A 217 8.66 -14.29 8.57
CA GLN A 217 9.23 -13.73 9.79
C GLN A 217 10.18 -12.56 9.47
N CYS A 218 10.03 -11.43 10.17
CA CYS A 218 10.98 -10.33 10.07
C CYS A 218 12.31 -10.71 10.72
N ASP A 219 13.44 -10.37 10.09
CA ASP A 219 14.76 -10.40 10.73
C ASP A 219 14.95 -9.13 11.56
N GLU A 220 14.38 -9.14 12.77
CA GLU A 220 14.46 -8.00 13.69
C GLU A 220 15.91 -7.63 14.03
N LYS A 221 16.81 -8.61 14.10
CA LYS A 221 18.22 -8.34 14.41
C LYS A 221 18.85 -7.55 13.28
N PHE A 222 18.71 -8.00 12.04
CA PHE A 222 19.23 -7.26 10.88
C PHE A 222 18.61 -5.86 10.79
N LEU A 223 17.31 -5.75 11.00
CA LEU A 223 16.61 -4.47 10.96
C LEU A 223 17.11 -3.50 12.04
N ASN A 224 17.34 -3.98 13.26
CA ASN A 224 17.92 -3.19 14.35
C ASN A 224 19.35 -2.75 14.02
N ASP A 225 20.20 -3.65 13.52
CA ASP A 225 21.57 -3.33 13.08
C ASP A 225 21.58 -2.27 11.96
N LEU A 226 20.56 -2.27 11.08
CA LEU A 226 20.38 -1.26 10.03
C LEU A 226 19.88 0.08 10.61
N LYS A 227 18.91 0.05 11.52
CA LYS A 227 18.35 1.21 12.21
C LYS A 227 19.42 1.94 13.04
N GLU A 228 20.34 1.24 13.69
CA GLU A 228 21.46 1.86 14.40
C GLU A 228 22.36 2.70 13.48
N LYS A 229 22.51 2.28 12.21
CA LYS A 229 23.34 2.98 11.22
C LYS A 229 22.63 4.13 10.53
N LEU A 230 21.34 3.95 10.21
CA LEU A 230 20.55 4.93 9.44
C LEU A 230 19.75 5.90 10.33
N GLY A 231 19.58 5.58 11.61
CA GLY A 231 18.81 6.34 12.57
C GLY A 231 17.35 5.89 12.68
N PRO A 232 16.62 6.42 13.68
CA PRO A 232 15.25 6.00 13.99
C PRO A 232 14.23 6.36 12.90
N GLY A 233 14.57 7.29 12.00
CA GLY A 233 13.72 7.68 10.88
C GLY A 233 13.34 6.52 9.95
N LEU A 234 14.14 5.44 9.91
CA LEU A 234 13.87 4.26 9.10
C LEU A 234 12.50 3.61 9.36
N LEU A 235 11.96 3.72 10.58
CA LEU A 235 10.66 3.15 10.95
C LEU A 235 9.56 4.20 11.10
N ARG A 236 9.84 5.47 10.79
CA ARG A 236 8.92 6.58 11.05
C ARG A 236 7.64 6.48 10.22
N GLU A 237 7.76 6.02 8.99
CA GLU A 237 6.63 5.85 8.06
C GLU A 237 6.28 4.37 7.89
N GLN A 238 6.54 3.52 8.89
CA GLN A 238 6.32 2.06 8.78
C GLN A 238 4.87 1.69 8.44
N MET A 239 3.92 2.59 8.70
CA MET A 239 2.51 2.41 8.39
C MET A 239 2.24 2.29 6.88
N VAL A 240 3.09 2.89 6.03
CA VAL A 240 2.93 2.79 4.57
C VAL A 240 3.07 1.36 4.05
N HIS A 241 3.55 0.42 4.87
CA HIS A 241 3.56 -1.00 4.53
C HIS A 241 2.17 -1.62 4.58
N LYS A 242 1.25 -1.14 5.42
CA LYS A 242 -0.05 -1.79 5.73
C LYS A 242 -0.80 -2.23 4.48
N ASP A 243 -0.99 -1.32 3.52
CA ASP A 243 -1.75 -1.57 2.30
C ASP A 243 -0.86 -1.58 1.03
N GLU A 244 0.44 -1.83 1.18
CA GLU A 244 1.40 -1.86 0.07
C GLU A 244 1.68 -3.28 -0.42
N HIS A 245 1.52 -3.51 -1.74
CA HIS A 245 1.63 -4.84 -2.35
C HIS A 245 3.05 -5.19 -2.78
N SER A 246 3.91 -4.19 -3.05
CA SER A 246 5.23 -4.41 -3.65
C SER A 246 6.15 -5.31 -2.82
N ILE A 247 5.93 -5.37 -1.50
CA ILE A 247 6.63 -6.28 -0.58
C ILE A 247 5.78 -7.51 -0.25
N GLU A 248 4.46 -7.36 -0.10
CA GLU A 248 3.57 -8.48 0.26
C GLU A 248 3.69 -9.64 -0.72
N PHE A 249 3.73 -9.33 -2.02
CA PHE A 249 3.87 -10.35 -3.05
C PHE A 249 5.19 -11.14 -2.92
N SER A 250 6.28 -10.45 -2.61
CA SER A 250 7.56 -11.09 -2.30
C SER A 250 7.51 -11.94 -1.02
N ALA A 251 6.76 -11.51 -0.01
CA ALA A 251 6.54 -12.31 1.19
C ALA A 251 5.76 -13.60 0.89
N VAL A 252 4.76 -13.56 0.00
CA VAL A 252 4.05 -14.77 -0.46
C VAL A 252 5.02 -15.74 -1.14
N PHE A 253 5.87 -15.26 -2.06
CA PHE A 253 6.82 -16.13 -2.75
C PHE A 253 7.94 -16.66 -1.84
N SER A 254 8.34 -15.92 -0.80
CA SER A 254 9.30 -16.45 0.19
C SER A 254 8.72 -17.63 0.98
N GLN A 255 7.40 -17.67 1.18
CA GLN A 255 6.71 -18.76 1.89
C GLN A 255 6.23 -19.89 0.97
N TYR A 256 6.13 -19.64 -0.34
CA TYR A 256 5.69 -20.61 -1.35
C TYR A 256 6.78 -21.66 -1.67
N PHE A 257 8.03 -21.23 -1.82
CA PHE A 257 9.14 -22.15 -2.11
C PHE A 257 9.74 -22.70 -0.82
N ASP A 258 9.75 -24.03 -0.67
CA ASP A 258 10.34 -24.71 0.49
C ASP A 258 11.80 -24.28 0.74
N GLU A 259 12.57 -24.04 -0.33
CA GLU A 259 13.96 -23.60 -0.25
C GLU A 259 14.15 -22.19 0.33
N LEU A 260 13.11 -21.34 0.28
CA LEU A 260 13.14 -19.97 0.77
C LEU A 260 12.38 -19.81 2.10
N LYS A 261 11.55 -20.78 2.47
CA LYS A 261 10.65 -20.70 3.62
C LYS A 261 11.36 -20.54 4.97
N SER A 262 12.61 -21.01 5.07
CA SER A 262 13.44 -20.83 6.27
C SER A 262 14.07 -19.44 6.38
N SER A 263 14.07 -18.65 5.31
CA SER A 263 14.63 -17.31 5.32
C SER A 263 13.71 -16.33 6.05
N GLN A 264 14.30 -15.45 6.84
CA GLN A 264 13.61 -14.28 7.36
C GLN A 264 13.54 -13.18 6.29
N ILE A 265 12.65 -12.21 6.43
CA ILE A 265 12.52 -11.06 5.52
C ILE A 265 12.92 -9.76 6.20
N VAL A 266 13.40 -8.80 5.41
CA VAL A 266 13.55 -7.40 5.84
C VAL A 266 12.84 -6.52 4.81
N PRO A 267 11.64 -6.03 5.13
CA PRO A 267 10.83 -5.23 4.22
C PRO A 267 11.27 -3.77 4.24
N ILE A 268 11.67 -3.24 3.09
CA ILE A 268 12.07 -1.84 2.93
C ILE A 268 11.36 -1.25 1.71
N LEU A 269 10.51 -0.26 1.93
CA LEU A 269 9.92 0.54 0.87
C LEU A 269 10.86 1.68 0.51
N CYS A 270 11.09 1.82 -0.79
CA CYS A 270 11.87 2.87 -1.40
C CYS A 270 10.94 3.96 -1.91
N GLY A 271 11.20 5.19 -1.48
CA GLY A 271 10.51 6.38 -1.97
C GLY A 271 11.01 6.79 -3.35
N GLY A 272 10.39 7.82 -3.93
CA GLY A 272 10.96 8.47 -5.11
C GLY A 272 12.22 9.27 -4.74
N PHE A 273 13.23 9.25 -5.60
CA PHE A 273 14.41 10.10 -5.46
C PHE A 273 14.05 11.54 -5.87
N TRP A 274 13.29 12.25 -5.02
CA TRP A 274 12.97 13.66 -5.22
C TRP A 274 14.04 14.49 -4.50
N THR A 275 14.96 15.07 -5.27
CA THR A 275 15.91 16.10 -4.81
C THR A 275 15.33 17.49 -4.96
#